data_AF-A0A975GB31-F1
#
_entry.id   AF-A0A975GB31-F1
#
_cell.length_a   1.000
_cell.length_b   1.000
_cell.length_c   1.000
_cell.angle_alpha   90.00
_cell.angle_beta   90.00
_cell.angle_gamma   90.00
#
_symmetry.space_group_name_H-M   'P 1'
#
loop_
_entity.id
_entity.type
_entity.pdbx_description
1 polymer ?
#
loop_
_entity_poly.entity_id
_entity_poly.type
_entity_poly.pdbx_seq_one_letter_code
_entity_poly.pdbx_strand_id
1 'polypeptide(L)'
;MNLYNEDKVVKNIYDFAVKEPDFFEELTIIMDKYGDWPYDIVKYEFRDLFRILSERERMPESSEEKYSKMKEDVNLLRVKYPDAFNEFSLLIRKYVTYENNAIGYNSFIRCINEANKKLCRKYKKIVDSIMGSLNIPNLDVKQFDDLLEKSLKQRSN
;
A
#
# COMPACT_ATOMS: atom_id res chain seq x y z
N MET A 1 17.28 -22.67 5.87
CA MET A 1 16.57 -21.38 5.91
C MET A 1 15.46 -21.47 4.88
N ASN A 2 14.21 -21.68 5.31
CA ASN A 2 13.08 -21.79 4.40
C ASN A 2 12.73 -20.40 3.89
N LEU A 3 13.30 -20.05 2.75
CA LEU A 3 12.89 -18.90 1.95
C LEU A 3 11.45 -19.17 1.49
N TYR A 4 10.46 -18.63 2.21
CA TYR A 4 9.27 -18.22 1.48
C TYR A 4 9.77 -17.37 0.33
N ASN A 5 9.37 -17.73 -0.89
CA ASN A 5 9.78 -16.97 -2.05
C ASN A 5 9.21 -15.56 -1.88
N GLU A 6 10.06 -14.58 -1.53
CA GLU A 6 9.66 -13.17 -1.40
C GLU A 6 8.91 -12.75 -2.68
N ASP A 7 9.21 -13.34 -3.85
CA ASP A 7 8.46 -13.13 -5.09
C ASP A 7 6.99 -13.52 -4.98
N LYS A 8 6.65 -14.61 -4.27
CA LYS A 8 5.26 -15.03 -4.04
C LYS A 8 4.54 -14.05 -3.14
N VAL A 9 5.22 -13.53 -2.11
CA VAL A 9 4.65 -12.53 -1.21
C VAL A 9 4.42 -11.22 -1.96
N VAL A 10 5.43 -10.75 -2.70
CA VAL A 10 5.34 -9.58 -3.58
C VAL A 10 4.21 -9.75 -4.59
N LYS A 11 4.08 -10.93 -5.22
CA LYS A 11 2.99 -11.21 -6.16
C LYS A 11 1.63 -11.09 -5.49
N ASN A 12 1.45 -11.68 -4.31
CA ASN A 12 0.18 -11.61 -3.60
C ASN A 12 -0.19 -10.19 -3.17
N ILE A 13 0.78 -9.41 -2.70
CA ILE A 13 0.56 -8.00 -2.36
C ILE A 13 0.25 -7.19 -3.62
N TYR A 14 0.94 -7.47 -4.72
CA TYR A 14 0.69 -6.83 -6.01
C TYR A 14 -0.72 -7.15 -6.55
N ASP A 15 -1.13 -8.42 -6.51
CA ASP A 15 -2.45 -8.85 -6.96
C ASP A 15 -3.54 -8.19 -6.11
N PHE A 16 -3.32 -8.07 -4.79
CA PHE A 16 -4.19 -7.30 -3.89
C PHE A 16 -4.23 -5.81 -4.26
N ALA A 17 -3.07 -5.17 -4.47
CA ALA A 17 -2.99 -3.76 -4.84
C ALA A 17 -3.66 -3.43 -6.18
N VAL A 18 -3.67 -4.38 -7.13
CA VAL A 18 -4.39 -4.23 -8.39
C VAL A 18 -5.90 -4.38 -8.19
N LYS A 19 -6.34 -5.25 -7.27
CA LYS A 19 -7.74 -5.49 -6.95
C LYS A 19 -8.36 -4.34 -6.14
N GLU A 20 -7.61 -3.84 -5.16
CA GLU A 20 -8.07 -2.84 -4.17
C GLU A 20 -7.16 -1.58 -4.19
N PRO A 21 -7.12 -0.83 -5.32
CA PRO A 21 -6.15 0.25 -5.52
C PRO A 21 -6.30 1.41 -4.54
N ASP A 22 -7.53 1.87 -4.28
CA ASP A 22 -7.79 3.02 -3.41
C ASP A 22 -7.40 2.73 -1.95
N PHE A 23 -7.70 1.51 -1.47
CA PHE A 23 -7.25 1.05 -0.16
C PHE A 23 -5.73 1.01 -0.09
N PHE A 24 -5.08 0.45 -1.12
CA PHE A 24 -3.63 0.30 -1.14
C PHE A 24 -2.90 1.64 -1.19
N GLU A 25 -3.43 2.61 -1.93
CA GLU A 25 -2.92 3.99 -1.96
C GLU A 25 -3.00 4.64 -0.57
N GLU A 26 -4.17 4.64 0.07
CA GLU A 26 -4.33 5.23 1.41
C GLU A 26 -3.50 4.51 2.46
N LEU A 27 -3.36 3.19 2.37
CA LEU A 27 -2.44 2.43 3.21
C LEU A 27 -0.99 2.92 3.03
N THR A 28 -0.53 3.11 1.80
CA THR A 28 0.84 3.60 1.56
C THR A 28 1.05 5.02 2.12
N ILE A 29 0.05 5.89 2.07
CA ILE A 29 0.09 7.22 2.69
C ILE A 29 0.23 7.12 4.22
N ILE A 30 -0.54 6.23 4.86
CA ILE A 30 -0.43 5.97 6.31
C ILE A 30 0.96 5.40 6.64
N MET A 31 1.47 4.49 5.81
CA MET A 31 2.81 3.92 5.97
C MET A 31 3.90 5.00 5.86
N ASP A 32 3.80 5.92 4.91
CA ASP A 32 4.72 7.06 4.77
C ASP A 32 4.62 8.04 5.95
N LYS A 33 3.42 8.24 6.50
CA LYS A 33 3.19 9.13 7.67
C LYS A 33 3.87 8.64 8.94
N TYR A 34 3.87 7.33 9.17
CA TYR A 34 4.40 6.72 10.41
C TYR A 34 5.74 6.02 10.24
N GLY A 35 6.19 5.85 9.01
CA GLY A 35 7.46 5.28 8.66
C GLY A 35 8.58 6.30 8.62
N ASP A 36 9.79 5.85 8.96
CA ASP A 36 11.00 6.59 8.64
C ASP A 36 11.62 6.02 7.35
N TRP A 37 11.82 6.89 6.37
CA TRP A 37 12.51 6.57 5.13
C TRP A 37 14.03 6.49 5.36
N PRO A 38 14.76 5.59 4.67
CA PRO A 38 14.27 4.53 3.79
C PRO A 38 13.75 3.34 4.60
N TYR A 39 12.72 2.68 4.07
CA TYR A 39 12.08 1.45 4.55
C TYR A 39 13.02 0.23 4.74
N ASP A 40 14.34 0.44 4.76
CA ASP A 40 15.38 -0.57 4.93
C ASP A 40 15.53 -1.00 6.40
N ILE A 41 15.07 -0.18 7.35
CA ILE A 41 15.09 -0.49 8.79
C ILE A 41 13.71 -0.24 9.39
N VAL A 42 13.05 -1.31 9.82
CA VAL A 42 11.78 -1.22 10.55
C VAL A 42 12.04 -0.64 11.93
N LYS A 43 11.63 0.61 12.13
CA LYS A 43 11.48 1.17 13.46
C LYS A 43 10.24 0.58 14.15
N TYR A 44 10.21 0.70 15.46
CA TYR A 44 9.12 0.25 16.33
C TYR A 44 7.72 0.66 15.84
N GLU A 45 7.65 1.80 15.18
CA GLU A 45 6.43 2.46 14.70
C GLU A 45 5.72 1.66 13.60
N PHE A 46 6.46 1.04 12.67
CA PHE A 46 5.87 0.15 11.69
C PHE A 46 5.31 -1.11 12.34
N ARG A 47 5.99 -1.64 13.36
CA ARG A 47 5.51 -2.82 14.04
C ARG A 47 4.17 -2.54 14.74
N ASP A 48 4.04 -1.39 15.38
CA ASP A 48 2.79 -0.94 15.98
C ASP A 48 1.69 -0.76 14.92
N LEU A 49 1.99 -0.10 13.80
CA LEU A 49 1.05 0.04 12.67
C LEU A 49 0.53 -1.31 12.18
N PHE A 50 1.42 -2.26 11.86
CA PHE A 50 1.03 -3.58 11.37
C PHE A 50 0.35 -4.44 12.44
N ARG A 51 0.61 -4.21 13.73
CA ARG A 51 -0.16 -4.83 14.82
C ARG A 51 -1.59 -4.30 14.87
N ILE A 52 -1.80 -2.99 14.70
CA ILE A 52 -3.16 -2.43 14.63
C ILE A 52 -3.88 -2.95 13.37
N LEU A 53 -3.22 -2.91 12.20
CA LEU A 53 -3.76 -3.42 10.93
C LEU A 53 -4.13 -4.91 10.97
N SER A 54 -3.46 -5.69 11.81
CA SER A 54 -3.74 -7.12 12.00
C SER A 54 -4.55 -7.46 13.25
N GLU A 55 -5.03 -6.46 13.99
CA GLU A 55 -5.78 -6.57 15.24
C GLU A 55 -5.05 -7.41 16.31
N ARG A 56 -3.74 -7.21 16.39
CA ARG A 56 -2.82 -7.88 17.34
C ARG A 56 -2.11 -6.85 18.19
N GLU A 57 -2.85 -5.82 18.61
CA GLU A 57 -2.36 -4.76 19.48
C GLU A 57 -1.73 -5.34 20.75
N ARG A 58 -0.64 -4.71 21.19
CA ARG A 58 0.10 -5.01 22.42
C ARG A 58 0.43 -3.69 23.08
N MET A 59 1.15 -3.72 24.21
CA MET A 59 1.74 -2.51 24.75
C MET A 59 2.55 -1.81 23.65
N PRO A 60 2.25 -0.54 23.33
CA PRO A 60 2.86 0.15 22.21
C PRO A 60 4.35 0.32 22.45
N GLU A 61 5.11 0.22 21.37
CA GLU A 61 6.54 0.51 21.37
C GLU A 61 6.81 1.99 21.02
N SER A 62 5.82 2.67 20.41
CA SER A 62 5.75 4.11 20.16
C SER A 62 5.16 4.90 21.34
N SER A 63 5.25 6.24 21.31
CA SER A 63 4.60 7.09 22.30
C SER A 63 3.07 6.95 22.24
N GLU A 64 2.40 7.10 23.38
CA GLU A 64 0.94 6.95 23.47
C GLU A 64 0.18 7.89 22.52
N GLU A 65 0.65 9.14 22.38
CA GLU A 65 0.08 10.09 21.42
C GLU A 65 0.20 9.60 19.97
N LYS A 66 1.39 9.11 19.58
CA LYS A 66 1.64 8.63 18.21
C LYS A 66 0.83 7.36 17.94
N TYR A 67 0.80 6.43 18.90
CA TYR A 67 0.02 5.21 18.82
C TYR A 67 -1.50 5.48 18.70
N SER A 68 -2.02 6.45 19.46
CA SER A 68 -3.43 6.83 19.38
C SER A 68 -3.80 7.38 18.01
N LYS A 69 -2.96 8.26 17.45
CA LYS A 69 -3.14 8.76 16.07
C LYS A 69 -3.09 7.64 15.03
N MET A 70 -2.18 6.67 15.18
CA MET A 70 -2.13 5.50 14.27
C MET A 70 -3.44 4.71 14.31
N LYS A 71 -4.02 4.53 15.50
CA LYS A 71 -5.31 3.82 15.64
C LYS A 71 -6.44 4.55 14.95
N GLU A 72 -6.49 5.87 15.06
CA GLU A 72 -7.50 6.69 14.39
C GLU A 72 -7.40 6.55 12.86
N ASP A 73 -6.20 6.72 12.29
CA ASP A 73 -5.98 6.57 10.85
C ASP A 73 -6.34 5.17 10.36
N VAL A 74 -5.92 4.12 11.08
CA VAL A 74 -6.25 2.73 10.73
C VAL A 74 -7.76 2.47 10.85
N ASN A 75 -8.44 3.06 11.84
CA ASN A 75 -9.88 2.93 11.98
C ASN A 75 -10.63 3.62 10.84
N LEU A 76 -10.17 4.80 10.38
CA LEU A 76 -10.73 5.45 9.21
C LEU A 76 -10.60 4.58 7.97
N LEU A 77 -9.42 3.98 7.75
CA LEU A 77 -9.18 3.04 6.65
C LEU A 77 -10.13 1.83 6.72
N ARG A 78 -10.31 1.25 7.92
CA ARG A 78 -11.21 0.12 8.16
C ARG A 78 -12.67 0.47 7.86
N VAL A 79 -13.14 1.63 8.33
CA VAL A 79 -14.53 2.07 8.11
C VAL A 79 -14.80 2.33 6.62
N LYS A 80 -13.82 2.91 5.92
CA LYS A 80 -13.95 3.24 4.49
C LYS A 80 -13.90 2.00 3.59
N TYR A 81 -13.08 1.01 3.92
CA TYR A 81 -12.83 -0.17 3.10
C TYR A 81 -12.84 -1.48 3.91
N PRO A 82 -13.98 -1.91 4.47
CA PRO A 82 -14.02 -3.01 5.43
C PRO A 82 -13.54 -4.35 4.84
N ASP A 83 -13.92 -4.67 3.60
CA ASP A 83 -13.54 -5.94 2.96
C ASP A 83 -12.05 -5.99 2.60
N ALA A 84 -11.53 -4.92 1.98
CA ALA A 84 -10.10 -4.80 1.66
C ALA A 84 -9.23 -4.79 2.93
N PHE A 85 -9.70 -4.13 3.99
CA PHE A 85 -9.04 -4.14 5.29
C PHE A 85 -8.92 -5.56 5.85
N ASN A 86 -10.01 -6.32 5.85
CA ASN A 86 -10.02 -7.70 6.32
C ASN A 86 -9.09 -8.59 5.49
N GLU A 87 -9.12 -8.47 4.17
CA GLU A 87 -8.23 -9.22 3.28
C GLU A 87 -6.76 -8.88 3.51
N PHE A 88 -6.42 -7.60 3.66
CA PHE A 88 -5.05 -7.18 3.96
C PHE A 88 -4.58 -7.63 5.34
N SER A 89 -5.45 -7.55 6.36
CA SER A 89 -5.19 -8.08 7.70
C SER A 89 -4.82 -9.57 7.65
N LEU A 90 -5.50 -10.36 6.81
CA LEU A 90 -5.18 -11.77 6.58
C LEU A 90 -3.81 -11.96 5.90
N LEU A 91 -3.41 -11.08 4.96
CA LEU A 91 -2.07 -11.12 4.36
C LEU A 91 -0.98 -10.87 5.41
N ILE A 92 -1.16 -9.88 6.29
CA ILE A 92 -0.23 -9.62 7.40
C ILE A 92 -0.17 -10.85 8.30
N ARG A 93 -1.33 -11.37 8.72
CA ARG A 93 -1.40 -12.52 9.62
C ARG A 93 -0.67 -13.73 9.05
N LYS A 94 -0.91 -14.05 7.78
CA LYS A 94 -0.30 -15.15 7.04
C LYS A 94 1.22 -15.02 6.94
N TYR A 95 1.72 -13.88 6.46
CA TYR A 95 3.13 -13.74 6.11
C TYR A 95 4.02 -13.24 7.23
N VAL A 96 3.44 -12.60 8.25
CA VAL A 96 4.19 -12.00 9.36
C VAL A 96 4.05 -12.79 10.66
N THR A 97 2.89 -13.42 10.91
CA THR A 97 2.55 -13.80 12.29
C THR A 97 2.21 -15.26 12.58
N TYR A 98 1.79 -16.07 11.60
CA TYR A 98 1.16 -17.38 11.87
C TYR A 98 1.86 -18.62 11.30
N GLU A 99 3.10 -18.55 10.81
CA GLU A 99 3.77 -19.74 10.30
C GLU A 99 5.22 -19.87 10.80
N ASN A 100 5.69 -21.11 10.98
CA ASN A 100 7.10 -21.44 11.25
C ASN A 100 8.08 -20.93 10.16
N ASN A 101 7.55 -20.30 9.11
CA ASN A 101 8.28 -19.70 8.00
C ASN A 101 7.83 -18.24 7.71
N ALA A 102 7.23 -17.54 8.68
CA ALA A 102 6.88 -16.13 8.50
C ALA A 102 8.11 -15.29 8.15
N ILE A 103 7.96 -14.36 7.20
CA ILE A 103 9.06 -13.51 6.73
C ILE A 103 9.36 -12.34 7.69
N GLY A 104 8.45 -12.09 8.63
CA GLY A 104 8.55 -10.98 9.60
C GLY A 104 8.23 -9.62 9.00
N TYR A 105 8.12 -8.60 9.87
CA TYR A 105 7.69 -7.25 9.49
C TYR A 105 8.62 -6.60 8.44
N ASN A 106 9.93 -6.74 8.59
CA ASN A 106 10.91 -6.10 7.70
C ASN A 106 10.81 -6.60 6.26
N SER A 107 10.82 -7.92 6.06
CA SER A 107 10.64 -8.48 4.73
C SER A 107 9.25 -8.20 4.17
N PHE A 108 8.20 -8.17 5.00
CA PHE A 108 6.86 -7.84 4.55
C PHE A 108 6.75 -6.41 4.00
N ILE A 109 7.34 -5.43 4.70
CA ILE A 109 7.41 -4.03 4.25
C ILE A 109 8.22 -3.91 2.95
N ARG A 110 9.37 -4.58 2.85
CA ARG A 110 10.13 -4.68 1.59
C ARG A 110 9.26 -5.24 0.46
N CYS A 111 8.47 -6.27 0.74
CA CYS A 111 7.57 -6.86 -0.26
C CYS A 111 6.45 -5.89 -0.69
N ILE A 112 5.88 -5.10 0.24
CA ILE A 112 4.90 -4.04 -0.08
C ILE A 112 5.54 -3.00 -1.00
N ASN A 113 6.75 -2.54 -0.68
CA ASN A 113 7.45 -1.55 -1.51
C ASN A 113 7.79 -2.08 -2.90
N GLU A 114 8.23 -3.33 -3.02
CA GLU A 114 8.48 -3.95 -4.32
C GLU A 114 7.19 -4.14 -5.13
N ALA A 115 6.06 -4.47 -4.47
CA ALA A 115 4.76 -4.50 -5.13
C ALA A 115 4.33 -3.10 -5.62
N ASN A 116 4.52 -2.06 -4.79
CA ASN A 116 4.20 -0.68 -5.16
C ASN A 116 5.07 -0.22 -6.34
N LYS A 117 6.39 -0.46 -6.32
CA LYS A 117 7.29 -0.18 -7.46
C LYS A 117 6.84 -0.89 -8.74
N LYS A 118 6.42 -2.16 -8.65
CA LYS A 118 5.88 -2.92 -9.81
C LYS A 118 4.60 -2.27 -10.34
N LEU A 119 3.71 -1.83 -9.45
CA LEU A 119 2.48 -1.14 -9.79
C LEU A 119 2.76 0.19 -10.52
N CYS A 120 3.61 1.06 -9.95
CA CYS A 120 3.99 2.33 -10.56
C CYS A 120 4.64 2.14 -11.95
N ARG A 121 5.53 1.14 -12.10
CA ARG A 121 6.16 0.83 -13.40
C ARG A 121 5.13 0.41 -14.45
N LYS A 122 4.09 -0.34 -14.06
CA LYS A 122 3.02 -0.75 -14.97
C LYS A 122 2.18 0.44 -15.39
N TYR A 123 1.75 1.29 -14.45
CA TYR A 123 0.99 2.50 -14.76
C TYR A 123 1.78 3.46 -15.65
N LYS A 124 3.06 3.69 -15.37
CA LYS A 124 3.93 4.51 -16.21
C LYS A 124 3.97 4.01 -17.65
N LYS A 125 4.14 2.70 -17.87
CA LYS A 125 4.12 2.11 -19.22
C LYS A 125 2.77 2.30 -19.94
N ILE A 126 1.66 2.20 -19.21
CA ILE A 126 0.32 2.43 -19.76
C ILE A 126 0.17 3.89 -20.18
N VAL A 127 0.53 4.82 -19.30
CA VAL A 127 0.50 6.27 -19.58
C VAL A 127 1.38 6.59 -20.79
N ASP A 128 2.65 6.14 -20.80
CA ASP A 128 3.57 6.37 -21.92
C ASP A 128 3.00 5.82 -23.24
N SER A 129 2.34 4.65 -23.21
CA SER A 129 1.68 4.05 -24.38
C SER A 129 0.47 4.85 -24.85
N ILE A 130 -0.37 5.32 -23.92
CA ILE A 130 -1.54 6.16 -24.25
C ILE A 130 -1.06 7.47 -24.86
N MET A 131 -0.10 8.14 -24.22
CA MET A 131 0.50 9.40 -24.69
C MET A 131 1.11 9.26 -26.08
N GLY A 132 1.86 8.18 -26.32
CA GLY A 132 2.42 7.86 -27.64
C GLY A 132 1.35 7.58 -28.70
N SER A 133 0.27 6.89 -28.33
CA SER A 133 -0.85 6.59 -29.26
C SER A 133 -1.70 7.81 -29.60
N LEU A 134 -1.81 8.78 -28.69
CA LEU A 134 -2.57 10.00 -28.88
C LEU A 134 -1.77 11.06 -29.68
N ASN A 135 -0.50 10.79 -30.03
CA ASN A 135 0.39 11.72 -30.73
C ASN A 135 0.49 13.09 -30.03
N ILE A 136 0.28 13.14 -28.71
CA ILE A 136 0.33 14.40 -27.97
C ILE A 136 1.75 14.59 -27.45
N PRO A 137 2.54 15.53 -28.01
CA PRO A 137 3.90 15.73 -27.56
C PRO A 137 3.87 16.42 -26.19
N ASN A 138 4.60 15.86 -25.21
CA ASN A 138 4.92 16.49 -23.93
C ASN A 138 3.72 17.09 -23.18
N LEU A 139 2.76 16.25 -22.83
CA LEU A 139 1.71 16.66 -21.91
C LEU A 139 2.20 16.48 -20.48
N ASP A 140 2.33 17.59 -19.74
CA ASP A 140 2.61 17.57 -18.31
C ASP A 140 1.41 16.94 -17.57
N VAL A 141 1.67 16.24 -16.45
CA VAL A 141 0.66 15.58 -15.60
C VAL A 141 -0.56 16.47 -15.36
N LYS A 142 -0.35 17.77 -15.15
CA LYS A 142 -1.39 18.76 -14.91
C LYS A 142 -2.33 18.94 -16.11
N GLN A 143 -1.81 18.83 -17.32
CA GLN A 143 -2.60 18.88 -18.55
C GLN A 143 -3.40 17.59 -18.76
N PHE A 144 -2.92 16.46 -18.23
CA PHE A 144 -3.59 15.16 -18.33
C PHE A 144 -4.80 15.10 -17.40
N ASP A 145 -4.64 15.58 -16.17
CA ASP A 145 -5.74 15.70 -15.19
C ASP A 145 -6.87 16.60 -15.74
N ASP A 146 -6.50 17.73 -16.36
CA ASP A 146 -7.44 18.65 -17.01
C ASP A 146 -8.22 17.99 -18.17
N LEU A 147 -7.58 17.11 -18.94
CA LEU A 147 -8.22 16.37 -20.04
C LEU A 147 -9.16 15.28 -19.51
N LEU A 148 -8.75 14.58 -18.44
CA LEU A 148 -9.57 13.58 -17.78
C LEU A 148 -10.84 14.21 -17.19
N GLU A 149 -10.73 15.32 -16.46
CA GLU A 149 -11.89 16.03 -15.91
C GLU A 149 -12.86 16.50 -17.00
N LYS A 150 -12.33 17.04 -18.11
CA LYS A 150 -13.16 17.47 -19.25
C LYS A 150 -13.90 16.31 -19.89
N SER A 151 -13.25 15.16 -20.03
CA SER A 151 -13.87 13.96 -20.60
C SER A 151 -14.96 13.36 -19.72
N LEU A 152 -14.81 13.43 -18.39
CA LEU A 152 -15.80 12.96 -17.42
C LEU A 152 -17.02 13.88 -17.38
N LYS A 153 -16.84 15.21 -17.48
CA LYS A 153 -17.95 16.18 -17.55
C LYS A 153 -18.78 16.06 -18.83
N GLN A 154 -18.18 15.68 -19.96
CA GLN A 154 -18.89 15.49 -21.23
C GLN A 154 -19.74 14.21 -21.26
N ARG A 155 -19.51 13.24 -20.37
CA ARG A 155 -20.31 12.01 -20.26
C ARG A 155 -21.49 12.14 -19.28
N SER A 156 -21.54 13.23 -18.53
CA SER A 156 -22.58 13.51 -17.53
C SER A 156 -23.66 14.48 -18.04
N ASN A 157 -23.60 14.86 -19.32
CA ASN A 157 -24.63 15.60 -20.08
C ASN A 157 -25.15 14.73 -21.21
#